data_AF-A0A963YWG4-F1
#
_entry.id   AF-A0A963YWG4-F1
#
_cell.length_a   1.000
_cell.length_b   1.000
_cell.length_c   1.000
_cell.angle_alpha   90.00
_cell.angle_beta   90.00
_cell.angle_gamma   90.00
#
_symmetry.space_group_name_H-M   'P 1'
#
loop_
_entity.id
_entity.type
_entity.pdbx_description
1 polymer ?
#
loop_
_entity_poly.entity_id
_entity_poly.type
_entity_poly.pdbx_seq_one_letter_code
_entity_poly.pdbx_strand_id
1 'polypeptide(L)'
;MSQHDPETLGLPPICYIRHPTSGETVAILRNEDGYRSPQTLCSPKCLNAKLSPAPTEAQINAMKHGSLMGWDTPGADPAFWARLREADRR
;
A
#
# COMPACT_ATOMS: atom_id res chain seq x y z
N MET A 1 -26.51 5.87 -2.52
CA MET A 1 -25.62 5.59 -3.66
C MET A 1 -24.34 6.36 -3.40
N SER A 2 -23.39 5.75 -2.67
CA SER A 2 -22.17 6.45 -2.27
C SER A 2 -21.26 6.61 -3.48
N GLN A 3 -20.96 7.87 -3.76
CA GLN A 3 -20.09 8.34 -4.82
C GLN A 3 -18.74 7.61 -4.70
N HIS A 4 -18.38 6.84 -5.72
CA HIS A 4 -17.02 6.32 -5.84
C HIS A 4 -16.15 7.49 -6.28
N ASP A 5 -15.40 8.08 -5.34
CA ASP A 5 -14.29 8.95 -5.68
C ASP A 5 -13.28 8.14 -6.49
N PRO A 6 -12.84 8.61 -7.68
CA PRO A 6 -11.90 7.86 -8.52
C PRO A 6 -10.54 7.63 -7.84
N GLU A 7 -10.21 8.41 -6.79
CA GLU A 7 -9.01 8.21 -5.96
C GLU A 7 -9.19 7.15 -4.83
N THR A 8 -10.41 6.63 -4.63
CA THR A 8 -10.74 5.55 -3.68
C THR A 8 -10.85 4.17 -4.33
N LEU A 9 -10.29 4.00 -5.54
CA LEU A 9 -10.05 2.67 -6.11
C LEU A 9 -9.30 1.82 -5.06
N GLY A 10 -9.95 0.75 -4.62
CA GLY A 10 -9.56 -0.01 -3.43
C GLY A 10 -8.12 -0.53 -3.44
N LEU A 11 -7.75 -1.19 -2.35
CA LEU A 11 -6.40 -1.74 -2.18
C LEU A 11 -6.00 -2.65 -3.36
N PRO A 12 -4.79 -2.44 -3.93
CA PRO A 12 -4.26 -3.33 -4.96
C PRO A 12 -4.08 -4.75 -4.38
N PRO A 13 -4.10 -5.79 -5.22
CA PRO A 13 -3.89 -7.16 -4.75
C PRO A 13 -2.48 -7.37 -4.17
N ILE A 14 -1.49 -6.61 -4.67
CA ILE A 14 -0.10 -6.65 -4.23
C ILE A 14 0.52 -5.26 -4.31
N CYS A 15 1.41 -4.93 -3.38
CA CYS A 15 2.34 -3.82 -3.53
C CYS A 15 3.71 -4.18 -2.96
N TYR A 16 4.73 -3.40 -3.31
CA TYR A 16 6.10 -3.62 -2.87
C TYR A 16 6.58 -2.44 -2.02
N ILE A 17 7.29 -2.73 -0.93
CA ILE A 17 7.90 -1.71 -0.07
C ILE A 17 9.33 -2.09 0.30
N ARG A 18 10.05 -1.13 0.87
CA ARG A 18 11.28 -1.38 1.59
C ARG A 18 10.91 -1.84 3.00
N HIS A 19 11.41 -2.99 3.43
CA HIS A 19 11.21 -3.45 4.80
C HIS A 19 11.79 -2.43 5.79
N PRO A 20 11.06 -1.99 6.82
CA PRO A 20 11.45 -0.87 7.66
C PRO A 20 12.74 -1.11 8.46
N THR A 21 13.06 -2.37 8.78
CA THR A 21 14.24 -2.71 9.59
C THR A 21 15.40 -3.23 8.74
N SER A 22 15.14 -4.19 7.85
CA SER A 22 16.20 -4.83 7.05
C SER A 22 16.55 -4.05 5.78
N GLY A 23 15.68 -3.15 5.33
CA GLY A 23 15.89 -2.39 4.09
C GLY A 23 15.74 -3.23 2.81
N GLU A 24 15.32 -4.48 2.90
CA GLU A 24 15.11 -5.35 1.74
C GLU A 24 13.80 -5.04 1.02
N THR A 25 13.70 -5.39 -0.27
CA THR A 25 12.43 -5.31 -1.00
C THR A 25 11.52 -6.44 -0.54
N VAL A 26 10.32 -6.09 -0.09
CA VAL A 26 9.29 -7.05 0.30
C VAL A 26 7.98 -6.79 -0.44
N ALA A 27 7.22 -7.85 -0.66
CA ALA A 27 5.85 -7.80 -1.16
C ALA A 27 4.85 -7.84 -0.01
N ILE A 28 3.76 -7.11 -0.16
CA ILE A 28 2.57 -7.16 0.70
C ILE A 28 1.42 -7.64 -0.19
N LEU A 29 0.76 -8.71 0.24
CA LEU A 29 -0.43 -9.25 -0.39
C LEU A 29 -1.67 -8.77 0.37
N ARG A 30 -2.70 -8.34 -0.34
CA ARG A 30 -3.93 -7.83 0.29
C ARG A 30 -4.59 -8.95 1.10
N ASN A 31 -5.04 -8.63 2.31
CA ASN A 31 -5.68 -9.56 3.23
C ASN A 31 -4.77 -10.70 3.72
N GLU A 32 -3.45 -10.56 3.58
CA GLU A 32 -2.48 -11.47 4.20
C GLU A 32 -1.65 -10.75 5.25
N ASP A 33 -1.30 -11.49 6.30
CA ASP A 33 -0.47 -10.94 7.36
C ASP A 33 1.02 -11.01 7.01
N GLY A 34 1.73 -9.95 7.41
CA GLY A 34 3.17 -9.81 7.26
C GLY A 34 3.64 -9.57 5.82
N TYR A 35 4.91 -9.84 5.62
CA TYR A 35 5.63 -9.58 4.37
C TYR A 35 6.00 -10.88 3.65
N ARG A 36 6.19 -10.81 2.33
CA ARG A 36 6.72 -11.91 1.50
C ARG A 36 7.99 -11.47 0.77
N SER A 37 8.92 -12.39 0.60
CA SER A 37 10.11 -12.15 -0.23
C SER A 37 9.76 -12.34 -1.71
N PRO A 38 9.93 -11.33 -2.57
CA PRO A 38 9.56 -11.42 -3.98
C PRO A 38 10.62 -12.09 -4.86
N GLN A 39 11.68 -12.67 -4.28
CA GLN A 39 12.79 -13.34 -4.98
C GLN A 39 13.33 -12.54 -6.18
N THR A 40 13.52 -11.24 -5.99
CA THR A 40 13.98 -10.32 -7.04
C THR A 40 14.90 -9.26 -6.46
N LEU A 41 15.86 -8.81 -7.29
CA LEU A 41 16.77 -7.71 -6.97
C LEU A 41 16.20 -6.33 -7.37
N CYS A 42 15.03 -6.30 -8.01
CA CYS A 42 14.39 -5.04 -8.37
C CYS A 42 13.99 -4.24 -7.12
N SER A 43 14.10 -2.91 -7.22
CA SER A 43 13.63 -2.02 -6.17
C SER A 43 12.10 -2.02 -6.08
N PRO A 44 11.50 -1.65 -4.93
CA PRO A 44 10.05 -1.55 -4.78
C PRO A 44 9.42 -0.62 -5.82
N LYS A 45 10.10 0.51 -6.13
CA LYS A 45 9.68 1.46 -7.16
C LYS A 45 9.60 0.82 -8.55
N CYS A 46 10.61 0.01 -8.92
CA CYS A 46 10.63 -0.70 -10.19
C CYS A 46 9.49 -1.74 -10.28
N LEU A 47 9.21 -2.46 -9.20
CA LEU A 47 8.16 -3.48 -9.17
C LEU A 47 6.76 -2.84 -9.17
N ASN A 48 6.52 -1.81 -8.37
CA ASN A 48 5.25 -1.10 -8.35
C ASN A 48 4.94 -0.42 -9.70
N ALA A 49 5.95 0.10 -10.40
CA ALA A 49 5.77 0.70 -11.73
C ALA A 49 5.38 -0.32 -12.81
N LYS A 50 5.60 -1.63 -12.58
CA LYS A 50 5.17 -2.72 -13.48
C LYS A 50 3.72 -3.15 -13.22
N LEU A 51 3.12 -2.73 -12.12
CA LEU A 51 1.71 -3.00 -11.82
C LEU A 51 0.83 -2.03 -12.61
N SER A 52 -0.35 -2.49 -13.02
CA SER A 52 -1.33 -1.68 -13.75
C SER A 52 -2.71 -1.79 -13.07
N PRO A 53 -3.23 -0.69 -12.48
CA PRO A 53 -2.54 0.58 -12.28
C PRO A 53 -1.37 0.44 -11.28
N ALA A 54 -0.40 1.35 -11.37
CA ALA A 54 0.67 1.44 -10.37
C ALA A 54 0.07 1.92 -9.03
N PRO A 55 0.39 1.28 -7.90
CA PRO A 55 -0.12 1.69 -6.59
C PRO A 55 0.23 3.13 -6.24
N THR A 56 -0.74 3.86 -5.70
CA THR A 56 -0.51 5.20 -5.13
C THR A 56 0.18 5.09 -3.77
N GLU A 57 0.79 6.18 -3.31
CA GLU A 57 1.43 6.20 -1.99
C GLU A 57 0.41 5.96 -0.85
N ALA A 58 -0.83 6.43 -1.00
CA ALA A 58 -1.91 6.19 -0.04
C ALA A 58 -2.27 4.70 0.04
N GLN A 59 -2.36 4.02 -1.12
CA GLN A 59 -2.57 2.57 -1.18
C GLN A 59 -1.39 1.80 -0.56
N ILE A 60 -0.15 2.21 -0.82
CA ILE A 60 1.04 1.56 -0.24
C ILE A 60 1.04 1.67 1.29
N ASN A 61 0.71 2.85 1.85
CA ASN A 61 0.62 3.02 3.30
C ASN A 61 -0.50 2.19 3.92
N ALA A 62 -1.64 2.11 3.24
CA ALA A 62 -2.77 1.30 3.69
C ALA A 62 -2.43 -0.20 3.68
N MET A 63 -1.80 -0.69 2.61
CA MET A 63 -1.29 -2.07 2.52
C MET A 63 -0.32 -2.38 3.66
N LYS A 64 0.65 -1.48 3.92
CA LYS A 64 1.63 -1.64 5.01
C LYS A 64 0.98 -1.68 6.39
N HIS A 65 -0.03 -0.84 6.63
CA HIS A 65 -0.74 -0.83 7.89
C HIS A 65 -1.55 -2.12 8.05
N GLY A 66 -2.30 -2.52 7.04
CA GLY A 66 -3.09 -3.75 7.03
C GLY A 66 -2.25 -5.00 7.32
N SER A 67 -1.08 -5.11 6.68
CA SER A 67 -0.18 -6.27 6.89
C SER A 67 0.44 -6.35 8.28
N LEU A 68 0.51 -5.23 9.02
CA LEU A 68 1.15 -5.16 10.34
C LEU A 68 0.15 -5.13 11.50
N MET A 69 -0.96 -4.41 11.32
CA MET A 69 -1.93 -4.10 12.37
C MET A 69 -3.29 -4.77 12.14
N GLY A 70 -3.48 -5.42 10.99
CA GLY A 70 -4.72 -6.05 10.59
C GLY A 70 -5.54 -5.21 9.61
N TRP A 71 -6.26 -5.91 8.74
CA TRP A 71 -6.99 -5.36 7.60
C TRP A 71 -8.35 -4.73 7.96
N ASP A 72 -8.86 -4.98 9.18
CA ASP A 72 -10.12 -4.42 9.68
C ASP A 72 -9.95 -3.05 10.38
N THR A 73 -8.80 -2.41 10.19
CA THR A 73 -8.48 -1.12 10.81
C THR A 73 -8.65 0.02 9.81
N PRO A 74 -9.01 1.25 10.26
CA PRO A 74 -9.09 2.41 9.37
C PRO A 74 -7.77 2.72 8.66
N GLY A 75 -6.64 2.33 9.25
CA GLY A 75 -5.32 2.50 8.64
C GLY A 75 -5.11 1.61 7.41
N ALA A 76 -5.92 0.56 7.21
CA ALA A 76 -5.93 -0.26 6.00
C ALA A 76 -6.79 0.34 4.86
N ASP A 77 -7.37 1.53 5.04
CA ASP A 77 -8.08 2.27 3.99
C ASP A 77 -7.17 3.33 3.35
N PRO A 78 -6.92 3.30 2.02
CA PRO A 78 -6.18 4.34 1.31
C PRO A 78 -6.74 5.75 1.53
N ALA A 79 -8.06 5.91 1.70
CA ALA A 79 -8.70 7.20 1.87
C ALA A 79 -8.26 7.90 3.18
N PHE A 80 -7.94 7.12 4.22
CA PHE A 80 -7.38 7.66 5.46
C PHE A 80 -6.06 8.40 5.20
N TRP A 81 -5.17 7.79 4.43
CA TRP A 81 -3.86 8.36 4.12
C TRP A 81 -3.90 9.51 3.13
N ALA A 82 -4.85 9.49 2.17
CA ALA A 82 -5.07 10.59 1.25
C ALA A 82 -5.48 11.87 2.01
N ARG A 83 -6.48 11.77 2.90
CA ARG A 83 -6.94 12.89 3.74
C ARG A 83 -5.85 13.40 4.68
N LEU A 84 -5.07 12.48 5.28
CA LEU A 84 -3.98 12.87 6.17
C LEU A 84 -2.91 13.71 5.44
N ARG A 85 -2.56 13.33 4.21
CA ARG A 85 -1.63 14.10 3.36
C ARG A 85 -2.17 15.47 2.99
N GLU A 86 -3.47 15.57 2.69
CA GLU A 86 -4.10 16.86 2.39
C GLU A 86 -4.10 17.79 3.59
N ALA A 87 -4.32 17.26 4.79
CA ALA A 87 -4.28 18.04 6.03
C ALA A 87 -2.87 18.60 6.32
N ASP A 88 -1.81 17.83 6.04
CA ASP A 88 -0.41 18.28 6.20
C ASP A 88 0.01 19.38 5.20
N ARG A 89 -0.73 19.52 4.08
CA ARG A 89 -0.47 20.52 3.04
C ARG A 89 -1.19 21.86 3.27
N ARG A 90 -1.97 22.00 4.34
CA ARG A 90 -2.71 23.22 4.71
C ARG A 90 -2.03 23.96 5.85
#